data_AF-A0A6B2TBT4-F1
#
_entry.id   AF-A0A6B2TBT4-F1
#
_cell.length_a   1.000
_cell.length_b   1.000
_cell.length_c   1.000
_cell.angle_alpha   90.00
_cell.angle_beta   90.00
_cell.angle_gamma   90.00
#
_symmetry.space_group_name_H-M   'P 1'
#
loop_
_entity.id
_entity.type
_entity.pdbx_description
1 polymer ?
#
loop_
_entity_poly.entity_id
_entity_poly.type
_entity_poly.pdbx_seq_one_letter_code
_entity_poly.pdbx_strand_id
1 'polypeptide(L)'
;AFVRDLAERGIAALVVELGPRFARLPAAIVETARSAGLPLVQLHREVPFVTVTEEVHTEIVNGHYALLQQAEEVHRRCTEALLGGGGTPQVLGILAEFSGNPVFLETADGQLLYAAGAGTECADPLQVWEGLRGRAADREGPPA
;
A
#
# COMPACT_ATOMS: atom_id res chain seq x y z
N ALA A 1 13.41 -22.99 20.90
CA ALA A 1 12.89 -21.84 21.66
C ALA A 1 13.11 -20.58 20.83
N PHE A 2 14.30 -19.98 20.82
CA PHE A 2 14.60 -18.70 20.14
C PHE A 2 13.85 -18.37 18.84
N VAL A 3 13.99 -19.17 17.77
CA VAL A 3 13.34 -18.89 16.47
C VAL A 3 11.81 -18.88 16.56
N ARG A 4 11.25 -19.75 17.41
CA ARG A 4 9.81 -19.83 17.65
C ARG A 4 9.32 -18.61 18.41
N ASP A 5 10.04 -18.22 19.46
CA ASP A 5 9.71 -17.07 20.28
C ASP A 5 9.75 -15.77 19.45
N LEU A 6 10.63 -15.69 18.44
CA LEU A 6 10.68 -14.61 17.48
C LEU A 6 9.50 -14.64 16.49
N ALA A 7 9.15 -15.81 15.98
CA ALA A 7 8.01 -15.96 15.08
C ALA A 7 6.68 -15.59 15.78
N GLU A 8 6.51 -16.01 17.04
CA GLU A 8 5.34 -15.67 17.88
C GLU A 8 5.21 -14.16 18.14
N ARG A 9 6.31 -13.41 18.05
CA ARG A 9 6.31 -11.93 18.16
C ARG A 9 5.97 -11.22 16.84
N GLY A 10 5.71 -11.95 15.76
CA GLY A 10 5.29 -11.38 14.47
C GLY A 10 6.37 -10.55 13.77
N ILE A 11 7.66 -10.89 13.95
CA ILE A 11 8.73 -10.20 13.21
C ILE A 11 8.62 -10.50 11.71
N ALA A 12 9.06 -9.55 10.87
CA ALA A 12 9.00 -9.70 9.42
C ALA A 12 9.94 -10.78 8.86
N ALA A 13 11.14 -10.90 9.43
CA ALA A 13 12.15 -11.88 9.04
C ALA A 13 13.24 -12.01 10.10
N LEU A 14 13.98 -13.13 10.06
CA LEU A 14 15.25 -13.30 10.77
C LEU A 14 16.40 -13.32 9.77
N VAL A 15 17.38 -12.43 9.96
CA VAL A 15 18.60 -12.39 9.15
C VAL A 15 19.77 -12.87 10.00
N VAL A 16 20.55 -13.81 9.49
CA VAL A 16 21.72 -14.34 10.20
C VAL A 16 22.95 -14.20 9.33
N GLU A 17 23.96 -13.52 9.89
CA GLU A 17 25.29 -13.45 9.31
C GLU A 17 26.12 -14.68 9.68
N LEU A 18 26.70 -15.34 8.67
CA LEU A 18 27.66 -16.41 8.90
C LEU A 18 29.01 -15.81 9.28
N GLY A 19 29.23 -15.63 10.57
CA GLY A 19 30.54 -15.32 11.12
C GLY A 19 31.45 -16.56 11.21
N PRO A 20 32.65 -16.45 11.83
CA PRO A 20 33.61 -17.55 11.96
C PRO A 20 33.06 -18.76 12.77
N ARG A 21 31.94 -18.57 13.48
CA ARG A 21 31.30 -19.59 14.30
C ARG A 21 30.42 -20.57 13.52
N PHE A 22 29.91 -20.18 12.35
CA PHE A 22 29.00 -21.02 11.57
C PHE A 22 29.35 -20.95 10.09
N ALA A 23 29.80 -22.08 9.53
CA ALA A 23 30.00 -22.21 8.08
C ALA A 23 28.67 -22.36 7.31
N ARG A 24 27.62 -22.84 7.99
CA ARG A 24 26.23 -22.97 7.52
C ARG A 24 25.27 -22.86 8.69
N LEU A 25 24.03 -22.44 8.43
CA LEU A 25 22.98 -22.42 9.43
C LEU A 25 22.64 -23.84 9.92
N PRO A 26 22.53 -24.06 11.25
CA PRO A 26 22.04 -25.32 11.81
C PRO A 26 20.65 -25.69 11.25
N ALA A 27 20.48 -26.94 10.85
CA ALA A 27 19.21 -27.44 10.29
C ALA A 27 18.01 -27.18 11.23
N ALA A 28 18.20 -27.28 12.53
CA ALA A 28 17.15 -27.00 13.52
C ALA A 28 16.59 -25.56 13.42
N ILE A 29 17.43 -24.56 13.10
CA ILE A 29 16.99 -23.18 12.90
C ILE A 29 16.16 -23.07 11.62
N VAL A 30 16.64 -23.69 10.54
CA VAL A 30 15.97 -23.68 9.23
C VAL A 30 14.59 -24.34 9.32
N GLU A 31 14.51 -25.53 9.91
CA GLU A 31 13.24 -26.25 10.05
C GLU A 31 12.26 -25.54 10.98
N THR A 32 12.76 -24.92 12.06
CA THR A 32 11.89 -24.14 12.96
C THR A 32 11.35 -22.89 12.26
N ALA A 33 12.18 -22.16 11.52
CA ALA A 33 11.74 -20.98 10.77
C ALA A 33 10.73 -21.36 9.68
N ARG A 34 11.00 -22.45 8.94
CA ARG A 34 10.12 -22.98 7.90
C ARG A 34 8.76 -23.38 8.46
N SER A 35 8.74 -24.15 9.55
CA SER A 35 7.49 -24.60 10.19
C SER A 35 6.69 -23.44 10.80
N ALA A 36 7.37 -22.39 11.26
CA ALA A 36 6.72 -21.18 11.79
C ALA A 36 6.34 -20.15 10.70
N GLY A 37 6.65 -20.42 9.41
CA GLY A 37 6.40 -19.48 8.31
C GLY A 37 7.24 -18.20 8.38
N LEU A 38 8.32 -18.19 9.16
CA LEU A 38 9.20 -17.04 9.36
C LEU A 38 10.26 -16.97 8.25
N PRO A 39 10.32 -15.90 7.44
CA PRO A 39 11.39 -15.73 6.46
C PRO A 39 12.77 -15.72 7.14
N LEU A 40 13.67 -16.56 6.64
CA LEU A 40 15.03 -16.71 7.14
C LEU A 40 16.03 -16.39 6.04
N VAL A 41 16.89 -15.40 6.28
CA VAL A 41 17.90 -14.94 5.31
C VAL A 41 19.30 -15.20 5.86
N GLN A 42 20.15 -15.84 5.05
CA GLN A 42 21.55 -16.10 5.37
C GLN A 42 22.45 -15.13 4.61
N LEU A 43 23.28 -14.36 5.34
CA LEU A 43 24.29 -13.50 4.74
C LEU A 43 25.64 -14.24 4.69
N HIS A 44 26.26 -14.25 3.51
CA HIS A 44 27.56 -14.89 3.26
C HIS A 44 28.75 -13.94 3.42
N ARG A 45 28.47 -12.66 3.66
CA ARG A 45 29.44 -11.59 3.89
C ARG A 45 28.96 -10.74 5.05
N GLU A 46 29.89 -10.15 5.77
CA GLU A 46 29.58 -9.19 6.81
C GLU A 46 28.86 -7.98 6.21
N VAL A 47 27.76 -7.59 6.85
CA VAL A 47 27.02 -6.38 6.50
C VAL A 47 27.00 -5.50 7.74
N PRO A 48 27.65 -4.32 7.71
CA PRO A 48 27.69 -3.44 8.87
C PRO A 48 26.28 -3.09 9.33
N PHE A 49 25.99 -3.34 10.60
CA PHE A 49 24.68 -3.04 11.19
C PHE A 49 24.29 -1.58 10.98
N VAL A 50 25.26 -0.66 11.06
CA VAL A 50 25.07 0.77 10.82
C VAL A 50 24.48 1.05 9.43
N THR A 51 25.01 0.41 8.39
CA THR A 51 24.51 0.58 7.01
C THR A 51 23.07 0.10 6.88
N VAL A 52 22.72 -1.04 7.50
CA VAL A 52 21.34 -1.52 7.50
C VAL A 52 20.42 -0.53 8.21
N THR A 53 20.82 -0.02 9.36
CA THR A 53 20.00 0.94 10.11
C THR A 53 19.85 2.28 9.41
N GLU A 54 20.88 2.77 8.72
CA GLU A 54 20.84 4.02 7.96
C GLU A 54 19.88 3.93 6.77
N GLU A 55 19.97 2.86 5.98
CA GLU A 55 19.06 2.63 4.84
C GLU A 55 17.60 2.50 5.33
N VAL A 56 17.37 1.74 6.40
CA VAL A 56 16.03 1.58 6.98
C VAL A 56 15.48 2.90 7.51
N HIS A 57 16.28 3.68 8.24
CA HIS A 57 15.82 4.99 8.73
C HIS A 57 15.57 5.97 7.59
N THR A 58 16.41 5.95 6.55
CA THR A 58 16.23 6.78 5.37
C THR A 58 14.90 6.45 4.70
N GLU A 59 14.59 5.16 4.51
CA GLU A 59 13.31 4.73 3.95
C GLU A 59 12.12 5.14 4.83
N ILE A 60 12.20 4.94 6.16
CA ILE A 60 11.14 5.33 7.09
C ILE A 60 10.88 6.83 7.05
N VAL A 61 11.94 7.65 7.08
CA VAL A 61 11.82 9.11 7.01
C VAL A 61 11.25 9.55 5.66
N ASN A 62 11.68 8.91 4.58
CA ASN A 62 11.19 9.21 3.23
C ASN A 62 9.74 8.73 3.01
N GLY A 63 9.26 7.72 3.72
CA GLY A 63 7.89 7.21 3.58
C GLY A 63 6.81 8.25 3.89
N HIS A 64 7.03 9.09 4.91
CA HIS A 64 6.12 10.21 5.21
C HIS A 64 6.17 11.31 4.15
N TYR A 65 7.33 11.52 3.53
CA TYR A 65 7.50 12.51 2.47
C TYR A 65 6.91 12.04 1.14
N ALA A 66 6.99 10.75 0.84
CA ALA A 66 6.49 10.15 -0.39
C ALA A 66 4.97 10.33 -0.56
N LEU A 67 4.18 10.12 0.50
CA LEU A 67 2.73 10.34 0.46
C LEU A 67 2.35 11.81 0.19
N LEU A 68 3.07 12.75 0.82
CA LEU A 68 2.85 14.17 0.61
C LEU A 68 3.22 14.60 -0.80
N GLN A 69 4.36 14.13 -1.31
CA GLN A 69 4.79 14.39 -2.69
C GLN A 69 3.81 13.82 -3.71
N GLN A 70 3.29 12.62 -3.47
CA GLN A 70 2.26 12.02 -4.32
C GLN A 70 0.97 12.84 -4.33
N ALA A 71 0.51 13.31 -3.16
CA ALA A 71 -0.68 14.17 -3.08
C ALA A 71 -0.48 15.52 -3.77
N GLU A 72 0.69 16.13 -3.60
CA GLU A 72 1.06 17.40 -4.24
C GLU A 72 1.11 17.26 -5.77
N GLU A 73 1.70 16.17 -6.27
CA GLU A 73 1.78 15.88 -7.69
C GLU A 73 0.39 15.71 -8.32
N VAL A 74 -0.53 15.01 -7.65
CA VAL A 74 -1.92 14.86 -8.11
C VAL A 74 -2.63 16.21 -8.12
N HIS A 75 -2.45 17.00 -7.07
CA HIS A 75 -3.03 18.34 -7.00
C HIS A 75 -2.53 19.24 -8.13
N ARG A 76 -1.22 19.20 -8.42
CA ARG A 76 -0.60 19.91 -9.54
C ARG A 76 -1.21 19.48 -10.87
N ARG A 77 -1.27 18.18 -11.14
CA ARG A 77 -1.86 17.64 -12.38
C ARG A 77 -3.34 18.04 -12.56
N CYS A 78 -4.13 17.99 -11.49
CA CYS A 78 -5.53 18.45 -11.52
C CYS A 78 -5.62 19.95 -11.82
N THR A 79 -4.77 20.76 -11.18
CA THR A 79 -4.73 22.21 -11.38
C THR A 79 -4.33 22.56 -12.81
N GLU A 80 -3.30 21.91 -13.35
CA GLU A 80 -2.86 22.08 -14.74
C GLU A 80 -3.96 21.70 -15.73
N ALA A 81 -4.69 20.61 -15.47
CA ALA A 81 -5.83 20.21 -16.30
C ALA A 81 -6.91 21.29 -16.30
N LEU A 82 -7.27 21.84 -15.15
CA LEU A 82 -8.27 22.92 -15.04
C LEU A 82 -7.80 24.22 -15.74
N LEU A 83 -6.55 24.63 -15.51
CA LEU A 83 -5.99 25.85 -16.12
C LEU A 83 -5.79 25.72 -17.64
N GLY A 84 -5.52 24.51 -18.13
CA GLY A 84 -5.43 24.19 -19.56
C GLY A 84 -6.77 24.17 -20.30
N GLY A 85 -7.88 24.51 -19.63
CA GLY A 85 -9.24 24.47 -20.18
C GLY A 85 -9.89 23.08 -20.12
N GLY A 86 -9.28 22.15 -19.40
CA GLY A 86 -9.85 20.84 -19.11
C GLY A 86 -11.06 20.94 -18.17
N GLY A 87 -12.02 20.05 -18.37
CA GLY A 87 -13.25 19.99 -17.57
C GLY A 87 -13.17 18.97 -16.42
N THR A 88 -14.23 18.96 -15.62
CA THR A 88 -14.46 18.00 -14.52
C THR A 88 -14.18 16.53 -14.87
N PRO A 89 -14.52 16.01 -16.07
CA PRO A 89 -14.18 14.64 -16.46
C PRO A 89 -12.67 14.33 -16.47
N GLN A 90 -11.85 15.31 -16.86
CA GLN A 90 -10.40 15.14 -16.98
C GLN A 90 -9.75 15.09 -15.59
N VAL A 91 -10.22 15.92 -14.66
CA VAL A 91 -9.80 15.89 -13.25
C VAL A 91 -10.18 14.55 -12.61
N LEU A 92 -11.40 14.06 -12.84
CA LEU A 92 -11.84 12.75 -12.36
C LEU A 92 -10.99 11.61 -12.91
N GLY A 93 -10.54 11.70 -14.17
CA GLY A 93 -9.59 10.76 -14.77
C GLY A 93 -8.26 10.69 -14.03
N ILE A 94 -7.69 11.85 -13.69
CA ILE A 94 -6.42 11.93 -12.92
C ILE A 94 -6.58 11.31 -11.53
N LEU A 95 -7.71 11.59 -10.86
CA LEU A 95 -8.00 11.03 -9.53
C LEU A 95 -8.24 9.51 -9.58
N ALA A 96 -8.90 9.03 -10.62
CA ALA A 96 -9.13 7.60 -10.82
C ALA A 96 -7.82 6.84 -11.08
N GLU A 97 -6.94 7.40 -11.91
CA GLU A 97 -5.61 6.85 -12.16
C GLU A 97 -4.77 6.82 -10.87
N PHE A 98 -4.76 7.92 -10.12
CA PHE A 98 -3.99 8.01 -8.87
C PHE A 98 -4.49 7.05 -7.79
N SER A 99 -5.80 6.95 -7.62
CA SER A 99 -6.40 6.08 -6.61
C SER A 99 -6.43 4.61 -7.02
N GLY A 100 -6.21 4.30 -8.30
CA GLY A 100 -6.39 2.95 -8.85
C GLY A 100 -7.83 2.43 -8.74
N ASN A 101 -8.79 3.32 -8.50
CA ASN A 101 -10.19 2.98 -8.22
C ASN A 101 -11.15 3.85 -9.05
N PRO A 102 -12.37 3.36 -9.30
CA PRO A 102 -13.41 4.18 -9.92
C PRO A 102 -13.76 5.40 -9.05
N VAL A 103 -13.90 6.56 -9.68
CA VAL A 103 -14.29 7.82 -9.03
C VAL A 103 -15.58 8.32 -9.67
N PHE A 104 -16.53 8.72 -8.82
CA PHE A 104 -17.84 9.21 -9.22
C PHE A 104 -18.04 10.63 -8.67
N LEU A 105 -18.61 11.51 -9.48
CA LEU A 105 -19.08 12.81 -9.04
C LEU A 105 -20.59 12.82 -9.06
N GLU A 106 -21.20 13.15 -7.93
CA GLU A 106 -22.65 13.26 -7.78
C GLU A 106 -23.05 14.65 -7.30
N THR A 107 -24.31 15.00 -7.57
CA THR A 107 -24.96 16.17 -6.97
C THR A 107 -25.30 15.91 -5.51
N ALA A 108 -25.64 16.98 -4.76
CA ALA A 108 -26.06 16.85 -3.36
C ALA A 108 -27.37 16.05 -3.18
N ASP A 109 -28.21 15.97 -4.22
CA ASP A 109 -29.40 15.13 -4.28
C ASP A 109 -29.11 13.68 -4.75
N GLY A 110 -27.83 13.32 -4.93
CA GLY A 110 -27.39 11.98 -5.25
C GLY A 110 -27.60 11.58 -6.71
N GLN A 111 -27.60 12.53 -7.64
CA GLN A 111 -27.57 12.24 -9.07
C GLN A 111 -26.14 12.16 -9.58
N LEU A 112 -25.80 11.07 -10.26
CA LEU A 112 -24.49 10.89 -10.86
C LEU A 112 -24.29 11.86 -12.03
N LEU A 113 -23.26 12.71 -11.95
CA LEU A 113 -22.86 13.65 -12.99
C LEU A 113 -21.78 13.05 -13.90
N TYR A 114 -20.75 12.47 -13.31
CA TYR A 114 -19.59 11.94 -14.03
C TYR A 114 -19.00 10.71 -13.35
N ALA A 115 -18.39 9.83 -14.14
CA ALA A 115 -17.65 8.67 -13.66
C ALA A 115 -16.31 8.57 -14.41
N ALA A 116 -15.26 8.16 -13.71
CA ALA A 116 -13.93 7.90 -14.27
C ALA A 116 -13.33 6.62 -13.66
N GLY A 117 -12.46 5.93 -14.41
CA GLY A 117 -11.77 4.72 -13.93
C GLY A 117 -12.61 3.45 -13.84
N ALA A 118 -13.91 3.53 -14.14
CA ALA A 118 -14.73 2.34 -14.38
C ALA A 118 -14.32 1.76 -15.74
N GLY A 119 -13.37 0.82 -15.73
CA GLY A 119 -12.85 0.19 -16.93
C GLY A 119 -13.96 -0.33 -17.84
N THR A 120 -13.80 -0.10 -19.13
CA THR A 120 -14.70 -0.41 -20.25
C THR A 120 -15.05 -1.91 -20.43
N GLU A 121 -14.66 -2.81 -19.53
CA GLU A 121 -14.77 -4.27 -19.74
C GLU A 121 -15.40 -5.11 -18.62
N CYS A 122 -15.83 -4.55 -17.46
CA CYS A 122 -16.36 -5.42 -16.39
C CYS A 122 -17.59 -4.96 -15.61
N ALA A 123 -18.00 -3.70 -15.64
CA ALA A 123 -19.25 -3.29 -15.01
C ALA A 123 -19.74 -1.96 -15.56
N ASP A 124 -21.06 -1.83 -15.71
CA ASP A 124 -21.71 -0.55 -15.95
C ASP A 124 -21.36 0.40 -14.78
N PRO A 125 -20.78 1.59 -15.04
CA PRO A 125 -20.48 2.58 -14.01
C PRO A 125 -21.68 2.88 -13.08
N LEU A 126 -22.91 2.83 -13.60
CA LEU A 126 -24.13 2.99 -12.80
C LEU A 126 -24.31 1.85 -11.79
N GLN A 127 -24.07 0.60 -12.18
CA GLN A 127 -24.18 -0.56 -11.28
C GLN A 127 -23.11 -0.52 -10.19
N VAL A 128 -21.89 -0.10 -10.52
CA VAL A 128 -20.80 0.07 -9.53
C VAL A 128 -21.17 1.16 -8.53
N TRP A 129 -21.70 2.27 -9.01
CA TRP A 129 -22.12 3.38 -8.17
C TRP A 129 -23.34 3.03 -7.30
N GLU A 130 -24.37 2.36 -7.84
CA GLU A 130 -25.52 1.87 -7.06
C GLU A 130 -25.08 0.92 -5.93
N GLY A 131 -24.16 0.00 -6.23
CA GLY A 131 -23.61 -0.93 -5.23
C GLY A 131 -22.72 -0.26 -4.17
N LEU A 132 -22.13 0.91 -4.44
CA LEU A 132 -21.40 1.71 -3.45
C LEU A 132 -22.36 2.48 -2.55
N ARG A 133 -23.43 3.06 -3.11
CA ARG A 133 -24.42 3.82 -2.35
C ARG A 133 -25.16 2.95 -1.32
N GLY A 134 -25.51 1.71 -1.68
CA GLY A 134 -26.11 0.76 -0.75
C GLY A 134 -25.24 0.53 0.50
N ARG A 135 -23.91 0.43 0.31
CA ARG A 135 -22.94 0.24 1.40
C ARG A 135 -22.65 1.50 2.22
N ALA A 136 -22.84 2.68 1.65
CA ALA A 136 -22.70 3.95 2.36
C ALA A 136 -23.91 4.21 3.27
N ALA A 137 -25.13 3.96 2.77
CA ALA A 137 -26.36 4.05 3.56
C ALA A 137 -26.34 3.09 4.77
N ASP A 138 -25.75 1.90 4.62
CA ASP A 138 -25.59 0.94 5.72
C ASP A 138 -24.57 1.39 6.79
N ARG A 139 -23.61 2.26 6.44
CA ARG A 139 -22.60 2.80 7.38
C ARG A 139 -23.08 4.01 8.17
N GLU A 140 -24.11 4.70 7.70
CA GLU A 140 -24.65 5.91 8.31
C GLU A 140 -25.72 5.62 9.38
N GLY A 141 -25.98 4.32 9.66
CA GLY A 141 -26.72 3.90 10.85
C GLY A 141 -25.92 4.23 12.12
N PRO A 142 -26.53 4.89 13.12
CA PRO A 142 -25.80 5.29 14.32
C PRO A 142 -25.24 4.05 15.04
N PRO A 143 -24.00 4.12 15.58
CA PRO A 143 -23.52 3.06 16.45
C PRO A 143 -24.47 2.94 17.65
N ALA A 144 -24.96 1.73 17.90
CA ALA A 144 -25.77 1.38 19.06
C ALA A 144 -25.00 1.53 20.38
#